data_AF-A0A1F5E9P1-F1
#
_entry.id   AF-A0A1F5E9P1-F1
#
_cell.length_a   1.000
_cell.length_b   1.000
_cell.length_c   1.000
_cell.angle_alpha   90.00
_cell.angle_beta   90.00
_cell.angle_gamma   90.00
#
_symmetry.space_group_name_H-M   'P 1'
#
loop_
_entity.id
_entity.type
_entity.pdbx_description
1 polymer ?
#
loop_
_entity_poly.entity_id
_entity_poly.type
_entity_poly.pdbx_seq_one_letter_code
_entity_poly.pdbx_strand_id
1 'polypeptide(L)'
;MLSESNLFGRFSIEPGRQPILTHQIQPKAVLNLMTPGEVLVQIEHEPEIIDPTRYLSFDSLLNARESIRNLRLVPRRSDEIQKAYEQMGRNDFLNIVRNHYLNGSVLAFVRELFPSDLPPDTGQYVFWIKESDLDNFTIAQHLAEVMETFGLGINDVILFERSRVTQTEFVKAAIPEFRHIHVWTRGRIIETSTN
;
A
#
# COMPACT_ATOMS: atom_id res chain seq x y z
N MET A 1 17.29 -11.73 22.49
CA MET A 1 16.04 -11.20 23.09
C MET A 1 16.01 -9.71 22.81
N LEU A 2 15.25 -9.29 21.80
CA LEU A 2 15.01 -7.87 21.53
C LEU A 2 13.60 -7.57 22.01
N SER A 3 13.51 -6.51 22.81
CA SER A 3 12.37 -6.09 23.61
C SER A 3 11.17 -5.70 22.73
N GLU A 4 10.06 -6.40 22.91
CA GLU A 4 8.72 -6.01 22.46
C GLU A 4 8.21 -4.88 23.35
N SER A 5 8.31 -3.63 22.92
CA SER A 5 7.51 -2.52 23.46
C SER A 5 7.75 -1.25 22.67
N ASN A 6 6.68 -0.77 22.01
CA ASN A 6 6.43 0.60 21.47
C ASN A 6 5.99 0.63 20.01
N LEU A 7 4.89 -0.06 19.66
CA LEU A 7 4.25 0.07 18.34
C LEU A 7 2.73 0.30 18.41
N PHE A 8 2.21 0.79 19.54
CA PHE A 8 0.75 0.95 19.71
C PHE A 8 0.38 2.36 20.16
N GLY A 9 0.23 3.26 19.19
CA GLY A 9 -0.49 4.52 19.37
C GLY A 9 -1.99 4.31 19.14
N ARG A 10 -2.81 4.58 20.17
CA ARG A 10 -4.24 4.88 19.99
C ARG A 10 -4.38 6.37 19.70
N PHE A 11 -5.13 6.72 18.66
CA PHE A 11 -5.29 8.10 18.22
C PHE A 11 -6.25 8.88 19.14
N SER A 12 -5.83 10.04 19.64
CA SER A 12 -6.71 11.04 20.25
C SER A 12 -6.40 12.43 19.66
N ILE A 13 -7.46 13.19 19.39
CA ILE A 13 -7.39 14.52 18.78
C ILE A 13 -7.18 15.53 19.91
N GLU A 14 -6.08 16.29 19.89
CA GLU A 14 -5.89 17.40 20.83
C GLU A 14 -6.92 18.52 20.57
N PRO A 15 -7.53 19.10 21.63
CA PRO A 15 -8.43 20.24 21.50
C PRO A 15 -7.62 21.51 21.26
N GLY A 16 -7.61 22.03 20.04
CA GLY A 16 -6.98 23.34 19.77
C GLY A 16 -6.61 23.65 18.32
N ARG A 17 -6.61 22.67 17.41
CA ARG A 17 -6.47 22.96 15.98
C ARG A 17 -7.84 23.29 15.39
N GLN A 18 -7.99 24.50 14.87
CA GLN A 18 -9.11 24.81 13.98
C GLN A 18 -9.11 23.79 12.84
N PRO A 19 -10.28 23.25 12.44
CA PRO A 19 -10.35 22.32 11.34
C PRO A 19 -9.83 23.05 10.10
N ILE A 20 -8.65 22.65 9.63
CA ILE A 20 -8.29 22.84 8.23
C ILE A 20 -9.50 22.29 7.48
N LEU A 21 -10.10 23.07 6.58
CA LEU A 21 -11.16 22.59 5.69
C LEU A 21 -10.60 21.39 4.93
N THR A 22 -10.75 20.19 5.50
CA THR A 22 -10.38 18.94 4.89
C THR A 22 -11.31 18.85 3.69
N HIS A 23 -10.74 18.94 2.49
CA HIS A 23 -11.48 18.52 1.32
C HIS A 23 -11.79 17.05 1.55
N GLN A 24 -13.03 16.76 1.93
CA GLN A 24 -13.44 15.41 2.25
C GLN A 24 -13.20 14.55 1.01
N ILE A 25 -12.31 13.58 1.15
CA ILE A 25 -11.85 12.75 0.05
C ILE A 25 -12.99 11.83 -0.30
N GLN A 26 -13.60 12.08 -1.45
CA GLN A 26 -14.76 11.29 -1.87
C GLN A 26 -14.33 9.84 -2.14
N PRO A 27 -14.98 8.82 -1.55
CA PRO A 27 -14.63 7.41 -1.80
C PRO A 27 -14.64 7.05 -3.28
N LYS A 28 -15.51 7.69 -4.09
CA LYS A 28 -15.53 7.54 -5.55
C LYS A 28 -14.23 7.97 -6.23
N ALA A 29 -13.56 9.01 -5.72
CA ALA A 29 -12.27 9.43 -6.24
C ALA A 29 -11.20 8.38 -5.96
N VAL A 30 -11.22 7.79 -4.75
CA VAL A 30 -10.30 6.70 -4.36
C VAL A 30 -10.56 5.43 -5.17
N LEU A 31 -11.81 5.06 -5.41
CA LEU A 31 -12.18 3.94 -6.30
C LEU A 31 -11.55 4.07 -7.69
N ASN A 32 -11.53 5.28 -8.24
CA ASN A 32 -10.92 5.57 -9.54
C ASN A 32 -9.38 5.46 -9.55
N LEU A 33 -8.75 5.37 -8.38
CA LEU A 33 -7.31 5.14 -8.24
C LEU A 33 -6.96 3.65 -8.09
N MET A 34 -7.88 2.82 -7.61
CA MET A 34 -7.66 1.38 -7.37
C MET A 34 -7.51 0.61 -8.68
N THR A 35 -6.70 -0.47 -8.66
CA THR A 35 -6.53 -1.36 -9.82
C THR A 35 -7.89 -1.91 -10.27
N PRO A 36 -8.24 -1.78 -11.57
CA PRO A 36 -9.51 -2.30 -12.07
C PRO A 36 -9.62 -3.82 -11.92
N GLY A 37 -10.82 -4.33 -11.66
CA GLY A 37 -11.06 -5.76 -11.47
C GLY A 37 -10.70 -6.59 -12.70
N GLU A 38 -10.94 -6.05 -13.90
CA GLU A 38 -10.58 -6.64 -15.19
C GLU A 38 -9.06 -6.77 -15.40
N VAL A 39 -8.24 -5.99 -14.69
CA VAL A 39 -6.78 -6.15 -14.68
C VAL A 39 -6.39 -7.29 -13.76
N LEU A 40 -7.02 -7.40 -12.58
CA LEU A 40 -6.66 -8.41 -11.57
C LEU A 40 -6.98 -9.85 -11.98
N VAL A 41 -7.93 -10.05 -12.88
CA VAL A 41 -8.34 -11.38 -13.36
C VAL A 41 -7.56 -11.86 -14.59
N GLN A 42 -6.63 -11.05 -15.12
CA GLN A 42 -5.78 -11.46 -16.23
C GLN A 42 -4.79 -12.55 -15.77
N ILE A 43 -4.62 -13.57 -16.61
CA ILE A 43 -3.70 -14.67 -16.34
C ILE A 43 -2.26 -14.27 -16.68
N GLU A 44 -2.10 -13.54 -17.77
CA GLU A 44 -0.82 -13.07 -18.29
C GLU A 44 -0.80 -11.55 -18.36
N HIS A 45 0.34 -10.99 -17.98
CA HIS A 45 0.66 -9.57 -18.13
C HIS A 45 2.01 -9.45 -18.84
N GLU A 46 2.21 -8.34 -19.55
CA GLU A 46 3.50 -7.94 -20.12
C GLU A 46 3.98 -6.67 -19.42
N PRO A 47 4.42 -6.77 -18.14
CA PRO A 47 4.80 -5.59 -17.38
C PRO A 47 6.21 -5.09 -17.78
N GLU A 48 6.37 -3.78 -17.81
CA GLU A 48 7.67 -3.13 -17.75
C GLU A 48 8.09 -2.96 -16.28
N ILE A 49 9.38 -3.12 -15.99
CA ILE A 49 9.92 -2.83 -14.65
C ILE A 49 10.19 -1.32 -14.52
N ILE A 50 9.84 -0.75 -13.37
CA ILE A 50 10.23 0.62 -13.00
C ILE A 50 11.76 0.68 -12.91
N ASP A 51 12.37 1.43 -13.82
CA ASP A 51 13.80 1.74 -13.77
C ASP A 51 14.04 2.95 -12.85
N PRO A 52 14.79 2.80 -11.74
CA PRO A 52 15.08 3.88 -10.82
C PRO A 52 15.90 5.02 -11.45
N THR A 53 16.54 4.80 -12.60
CA THR A 53 17.23 5.86 -13.36
C THR A 53 16.27 6.71 -14.20
N ARG A 54 15.09 6.19 -14.55
CA ARG A 54 14.05 6.90 -15.31
C ARG A 54 13.06 7.61 -14.40
N TYR A 55 12.69 6.97 -13.29
CA TYR A 55 11.75 7.50 -12.31
C TYR A 55 12.53 8.00 -11.10
N LEU A 56 12.89 9.28 -11.08
CA LEU A 56 13.79 9.88 -10.09
C LEU A 56 13.06 10.52 -8.88
N SER A 57 11.74 10.62 -8.93
CA SER A 57 10.91 11.26 -7.89
C SER A 57 9.51 10.67 -7.82
N PHE A 58 8.80 10.92 -6.72
CA PHE A 58 7.39 10.57 -6.60
C PHE A 58 6.55 11.18 -7.73
N ASP A 59 6.84 12.42 -8.16
CA ASP A 59 6.11 13.07 -9.26
C ASP A 59 6.29 12.34 -10.60
N SER A 60 7.48 11.82 -10.87
CA SER A 60 7.71 11.00 -12.07
C SER A 60 6.89 9.71 -12.05
N LEU A 61 6.72 9.09 -10.87
CA LEU A 61 5.85 7.93 -10.69
C LEU A 61 4.37 8.31 -10.80
N LEU A 62 3.98 9.46 -10.25
CA LEU A 62 2.62 9.96 -10.29
C LEU A 62 2.14 10.19 -11.74
N ASN A 63 3.03 10.71 -12.60
CA ASN A 63 2.76 10.84 -14.03
C ASN A 63 2.56 9.48 -14.73
N ALA A 64 3.14 8.40 -14.21
CA ALA A 64 2.95 7.03 -14.67
C ALA A 64 1.89 6.24 -13.88
N ARG A 65 1.13 6.90 -12.98
CA ARG A 65 0.18 6.25 -12.06
C ARG A 65 -0.79 5.32 -12.75
N GLU A 66 -1.29 5.68 -13.93
CA GLU A 66 -2.22 4.81 -14.66
C GLU A 66 -1.57 3.50 -15.10
N SER A 67 -0.33 3.56 -15.63
CA SER A 67 0.43 2.37 -16.00
C SER A 67 0.74 1.48 -14.80
N ILE A 68 1.02 2.09 -13.64
CA ILE A 68 1.25 1.38 -12.37
C ILE A 68 -0.04 0.71 -11.87
N ARG A 69 -1.13 1.49 -11.79
CA ARG A 69 -2.47 1.03 -11.42
C ARG A 69 -2.91 -0.16 -12.27
N ASN A 70 -2.63 -0.12 -13.57
CA ASN A 70 -3.02 -1.15 -14.53
C ASN A 70 -1.99 -2.27 -14.70
N LEU A 71 -0.98 -2.34 -13.82
CA LEU A 71 0.06 -3.37 -13.82
C LEU A 71 0.85 -3.50 -15.13
N ARG A 72 0.90 -2.43 -15.93
CA ARG A 72 1.77 -2.30 -17.12
C ARG A 72 3.16 -1.86 -16.74
N LEU A 73 3.30 -1.20 -15.59
CA LEU A 73 4.56 -0.77 -15.02
C LEU A 73 4.60 -1.24 -13.56
N VAL A 74 5.56 -2.07 -13.19
CA VAL A 74 5.61 -2.70 -11.86
C VAL A 74 6.94 -2.44 -11.16
N PRO A 75 6.93 -2.32 -9.83
CA PRO A 75 8.15 -2.13 -9.08
C PRO A 75 8.95 -3.42 -8.96
N ARG A 76 10.27 -3.28 -8.84
CA ARG A 76 11.20 -4.35 -8.44
C ARG A 76 11.90 -3.97 -7.13
N ARG A 77 12.26 -4.97 -6.33
CA ARG A 77 13.11 -4.79 -5.14
C ARG A 77 14.59 -4.77 -5.52
N SER A 78 15.42 -4.13 -4.70
CA SER A 78 16.87 -4.37 -4.80
C SER A 78 17.18 -5.85 -4.55
N ASP A 79 18.32 -6.33 -5.03
CA ASP A 79 18.69 -7.74 -4.89
C ASP A 79 18.82 -8.14 -3.40
N GLU A 80 19.27 -7.22 -2.55
CA GLU A 80 19.36 -7.45 -1.11
C GLU A 80 17.99 -7.61 -0.46
N ILE A 81 17.02 -6.74 -0.79
CA ILE A 81 15.67 -6.81 -0.24
C ILE A 81 14.92 -8.02 -0.81
N GLN A 82 15.13 -8.35 -2.10
CA GLN A 82 14.58 -9.55 -2.71
C GLN A 82 15.09 -10.81 -2.01
N LYS A 83 16.40 -10.89 -1.73
CA LYS A 83 16.98 -11.99 -0.96
C LYS A 83 16.40 -12.09 0.46
N ALA A 84 16.24 -10.97 1.16
CA ALA A 84 15.63 -10.96 2.49
C ALA A 84 14.16 -11.44 2.46
N TYR A 85 13.42 -11.05 1.43
CA TYR A 85 12.05 -11.50 1.19
C TYR A 85 11.99 -13.02 0.93
N GLU A 86 12.86 -13.56 0.08
CA GLU A 86 12.92 -14.99 -0.24
C GLU A 86 13.37 -15.86 0.95
N GLN A 87 14.17 -15.28 1.86
CA GLN A 87 14.56 -15.93 3.11
C GLN A 87 13.42 -15.98 4.14
N MET A 88 12.40 -15.12 4.02
CA MET A 88 11.23 -15.20 4.88
C MET A 88 10.34 -16.36 4.45
N GLY A 89 10.19 -17.34 5.34
CA GLY A 89 9.27 -18.44 5.13
C GLY A 89 7.86 -17.93 4.89
N ARG A 90 7.17 -18.46 3.88
CA ARG A 90 5.77 -18.10 3.56
C ARG A 90 4.86 -18.15 4.78
N ASN A 91 5.00 -19.18 5.62
CA ASN A 91 4.19 -19.36 6.82
C ASN A 91 4.46 -18.27 7.88
N ASP A 92 5.71 -17.81 8.00
CA ASP A 92 6.07 -16.73 8.91
C ASP A 92 5.44 -15.42 8.44
N PHE A 93 5.48 -15.15 7.13
CA PHE A 93 4.85 -13.95 6.59
C PHE A 93 3.32 -13.99 6.77
N LEU A 94 2.68 -15.14 6.51
CA LEU A 94 1.26 -15.35 6.79
C LEU A 94 0.90 -15.12 8.26
N ASN A 95 1.75 -15.58 9.18
CA ASN A 95 1.55 -15.38 10.61
C ASN A 95 1.66 -13.91 11.01
N ILE A 96 2.61 -13.16 10.44
CA ILE A 96 2.71 -11.71 10.65
C ILE A 96 1.42 -11.03 10.17
N VAL A 97 0.98 -11.29 8.93
CA VAL A 97 -0.23 -10.66 8.39
C VAL A 97 -1.46 -10.99 9.24
N ARG A 98 -1.66 -12.27 9.59
CA ARG A 98 -2.84 -12.71 10.34
C ARG A 98 -2.84 -12.26 11.80
N ASN A 99 -1.74 -12.49 12.51
CA ASN A 99 -1.69 -12.38 13.97
C ASN A 99 -1.14 -11.03 14.44
N HIS A 100 -0.53 -10.25 13.56
CA HIS A 100 -0.04 -8.93 13.90
C HIS A 100 -0.85 -7.83 13.19
N TYR A 101 -0.90 -7.84 11.86
CA TYR A 101 -1.58 -6.76 11.12
C TYR A 101 -3.10 -6.82 11.22
N LEU A 102 -3.70 -8.00 10.99
CA LEU A 102 -5.15 -8.20 10.96
C LEU A 102 -5.72 -8.78 12.25
N ASN A 103 -4.98 -8.68 13.36
CA ASN A 103 -5.43 -9.20 14.64
C ASN A 103 -6.53 -8.31 15.22
N GLY A 104 -7.74 -8.84 15.29
CA GLY A 104 -8.91 -8.09 15.76
C GLY A 104 -9.42 -7.00 14.80
N SER A 105 -8.84 -6.88 13.59
CA SER A 105 -9.27 -5.93 12.57
C SER A 105 -9.55 -6.62 11.22
N VAL A 106 -10.47 -6.05 10.44
CA VAL A 106 -10.75 -6.48 9.05
C VAL A 106 -9.77 -5.82 8.07
N LEU A 107 -9.26 -4.64 8.42
CA LEU A 107 -8.41 -3.81 7.58
C LEU A 107 -7.19 -3.33 8.37
N ALA A 108 -6.03 -3.25 7.73
CA ALA A 108 -4.83 -2.72 8.38
C ALA A 108 -3.97 -1.94 7.38
N PHE A 109 -3.60 -0.72 7.74
CA PHE A 109 -2.64 0.09 7.01
C PHE A 109 -1.29 0.04 7.71
N VAL A 110 -0.28 -0.52 7.05
CA VAL A 110 1.04 -0.76 7.64
C VAL A 110 2.14 -0.36 6.68
N ARG A 111 3.34 -0.11 7.20
CA ARG A 111 4.51 0.11 6.36
C ARG A 111 4.88 -1.17 5.61
N GLU A 112 5.30 -1.02 4.35
CA GLU A 112 5.79 -2.14 3.54
C GLU A 112 7.07 -2.72 4.17
N LEU A 113 7.05 -4.03 4.43
CA LEU A 113 8.14 -4.73 5.09
C LEU A 113 9.31 -4.96 4.14
N PHE A 114 9.01 -5.18 2.86
CA PHE A 114 10.00 -5.42 1.80
C PHE A 114 9.82 -4.39 0.68
N PRO A 115 10.24 -3.13 0.93
CA PRO A 115 10.01 -2.03 0.01
C PRO A 115 10.73 -2.26 -1.32
N SER A 116 10.11 -1.76 -2.38
CA SER A 116 10.69 -1.77 -3.71
C SER A 116 11.74 -0.66 -3.86
N ASP A 117 12.61 -0.80 -4.87
CA ASP A 117 13.59 0.21 -5.22
C ASP A 117 12.90 1.36 -5.97
N LEU A 118 12.53 2.40 -5.21
CA LEU A 118 11.79 3.58 -5.67
C LEU A 118 12.49 4.84 -5.17
N PRO A 119 12.18 6.01 -5.75
CA PRO A 119 12.68 7.30 -5.29
C PRO A 119 12.61 7.51 -3.77
N PRO A 120 13.60 8.17 -3.17
CA PRO A 120 13.70 8.32 -1.71
C PRO A 120 12.56 9.15 -1.10
N ASP A 121 11.88 9.96 -1.91
CA ASP A 121 10.70 10.74 -1.57
C ASP A 121 9.38 9.94 -1.66
N THR A 122 9.45 8.62 -1.89
CA THR A 122 8.27 7.75 -1.98
C THR A 122 8.10 6.92 -0.71
N GLY A 123 7.05 7.19 0.06
CA GLY A 123 6.61 6.32 1.15
C GLY A 123 5.95 5.05 0.60
N GLN A 124 6.21 3.89 1.20
CA GLN A 124 5.68 2.60 0.75
C GLN A 124 4.94 1.89 1.89
N TYR A 125 3.66 1.64 1.68
CA TYR A 125 2.74 1.06 2.65
C TYR A 125 1.89 -0.02 1.99
N VAL A 126 1.25 -0.84 2.81
CA VAL A 126 0.31 -1.88 2.38
C VAL A 126 -0.97 -1.74 3.19
N PHE A 127 -2.09 -1.70 2.48
CA PHE A 127 -3.43 -1.79 3.04
C PHE A 127 -3.93 -3.23 2.93
N TRP A 128 -3.87 -3.98 4.03
CA TRP A 128 -4.29 -5.37 4.12
C TRP A 128 -5.80 -5.48 4.33
N ILE A 129 -6.40 -6.45 3.64
CA ILE A 129 -7.85 -6.72 3.68
C ILE A 129 -8.06 -8.19 4.02
N LYS A 130 -8.68 -8.44 5.18
CA LYS A 130 -8.93 -9.79 5.72
C LYS A 130 -10.02 -10.53 4.96
N GLU A 131 -11.11 -9.84 4.67
CA GLU A 131 -12.32 -10.38 4.04
C GLU A 131 -12.23 -10.17 2.53
N SER A 132 -12.05 -11.25 1.79
CA SER A 132 -11.84 -11.18 0.33
C SER A 132 -13.06 -10.69 -0.46
N ASP A 133 -14.24 -10.78 0.15
CA ASP A 133 -15.54 -10.37 -0.38
C ASP A 133 -15.95 -8.95 0.06
N LEU A 134 -15.13 -8.27 0.85
CA LEU A 134 -15.37 -6.87 1.22
C LEU A 134 -15.44 -6.01 -0.05
N ASP A 135 -16.51 -5.25 -0.17
CA ASP A 135 -16.77 -4.49 -1.39
C ASP A 135 -15.78 -3.32 -1.55
N ASN A 136 -15.50 -2.98 -2.82
CA ASN A 136 -14.52 -1.95 -3.14
C ASN A 136 -14.90 -0.57 -2.61
N PHE A 137 -16.19 -0.26 -2.47
CA PHE A 137 -16.62 1.05 -1.98
C PHE A 137 -16.29 1.20 -0.49
N THR A 138 -16.52 0.17 0.32
CA THR A 138 -16.13 0.14 1.74
C THR A 138 -14.61 0.27 1.91
N ILE A 139 -13.83 -0.41 1.07
CA ILE A 139 -12.36 -0.29 1.07
C ILE A 139 -11.93 1.13 0.72
N ALA A 140 -12.52 1.71 -0.33
CA ALA A 140 -12.22 3.08 -0.75
C ALA A 140 -12.59 4.12 0.30
N GLN A 141 -13.65 3.89 1.08
CA GLN A 141 -14.02 4.74 2.20
C GLN A 141 -12.94 4.73 3.30
N HIS A 142 -12.44 3.55 3.68
CA HIS A 142 -11.38 3.46 4.69
C HIS A 142 -10.05 4.06 4.20
N LEU A 143 -9.72 3.87 2.93
CA LEU A 143 -8.56 4.52 2.33
C LEU A 143 -8.70 6.05 2.32
N ALA A 144 -9.90 6.59 2.05
CA ALA A 144 -10.16 8.02 2.15
C ALA A 144 -9.93 8.53 3.58
N GLU A 145 -10.43 7.82 4.59
CA GLU A 145 -10.21 8.16 6.01
C GLU A 145 -8.72 8.13 6.41
N VAL A 146 -7.97 7.14 5.91
CA VAL A 146 -6.51 7.07 6.08
C VAL A 146 -5.82 8.27 5.43
N MET A 147 -6.18 8.59 4.19
CA MET A 147 -5.62 9.74 3.47
C MET A 147 -5.92 11.05 4.21
N GLU A 148 -7.15 11.26 4.69
CA GLU A 148 -7.54 12.43 5.47
C GLU A 148 -6.75 12.54 6.79
N THR A 149 -6.61 11.42 7.51
CA THR A 149 -5.86 11.35 8.77
C THR A 149 -4.42 11.81 8.60
N PHE A 150 -3.80 11.50 7.46
CA PHE A 150 -2.42 11.87 7.15
C PHE A 150 -2.29 13.11 6.26
N GLY A 151 -3.39 13.82 5.98
CA GLY A 151 -3.38 15.04 5.16
C GLY A 151 -2.94 14.80 3.70
N LEU A 152 -3.18 13.61 3.16
CA LEU A 152 -2.81 13.23 1.80
C LEU A 152 -3.94 13.56 0.82
N GLY A 153 -3.62 14.24 -0.30
CA GLY A 153 -4.55 14.40 -1.40
C GLY A 153 -4.55 13.19 -2.35
N ILE A 154 -5.50 13.18 -3.29
CA ILE A 154 -5.52 12.17 -4.38
C ILE A 154 -4.26 12.19 -5.25
N ASN A 155 -3.52 13.31 -5.28
CA ASN A 155 -2.28 13.46 -6.04
C ASN A 155 -1.03 13.18 -5.19
N ASP A 156 -1.21 12.79 -3.93
CA ASP A 156 -0.14 12.37 -3.04
C ASP A 156 -0.13 10.86 -2.85
N VAL A 157 -0.95 10.13 -3.62
CA VAL A 157 -1.06 8.67 -3.54
C VAL A 157 -1.05 8.00 -4.92
N ILE A 158 -0.44 6.82 -4.96
CA ILE A 158 -0.54 5.82 -6.03
C ILE A 158 -1.02 4.54 -5.37
N LEU A 159 -2.10 3.96 -5.91
CA LEU A 159 -2.69 2.73 -5.41
C LEU A 159 -2.60 1.66 -6.50
N PHE A 160 -2.19 0.46 -6.13
CA PHE A 160 -2.33 -0.69 -7.02
C PHE A 160 -2.40 -2.00 -6.22
N GLU A 161 -3.07 -2.98 -6.81
CA GLU A 161 -3.20 -4.32 -6.28
C GLU A 161 -2.52 -5.31 -7.22
N ARG A 162 -1.82 -6.28 -6.63
CA ARG A 162 -1.24 -7.38 -7.39
C ARG A 162 -2.27 -8.47 -7.61
N SER A 163 -2.21 -9.14 -8.77
CA SER A 163 -3.14 -10.22 -9.10
C SER A 163 -2.89 -11.46 -8.24
N ARG A 164 -3.97 -12.10 -7.80
CA ARG A 164 -3.94 -13.35 -7.01
C ARG A 164 -3.99 -14.60 -7.89
N VAL A 165 -4.24 -14.44 -9.19
CA VAL A 165 -4.49 -15.56 -10.12
C VAL A 165 -3.44 -15.67 -11.24
N THR A 166 -2.70 -14.59 -11.51
CA THR A 166 -1.63 -14.58 -12.51
C THR A 166 -0.44 -15.48 -12.15
N GLN A 167 0.31 -15.89 -13.16
CA GLN A 167 1.65 -16.48 -13.00
C GLN A 167 2.79 -15.51 -13.39
N THR A 168 2.47 -14.32 -13.92
CA THR A 168 3.47 -13.33 -14.30
C THR A 168 4.20 -12.80 -13.06
N GLU A 169 5.52 -12.88 -13.08
CA GLU A 169 6.40 -12.35 -12.03
C GLU A 169 6.15 -10.85 -11.81
N PHE A 170 6.37 -10.36 -10.60
CA PHE A 170 6.13 -8.97 -10.15
C PHE A 170 4.66 -8.51 -10.12
N VAL A 171 3.79 -9.07 -10.97
CA VAL A 171 2.34 -8.84 -10.96
C VAL A 171 1.66 -9.75 -9.94
N LYS A 172 2.21 -10.94 -9.72
CA LYS A 172 1.69 -11.91 -8.75
C LYS A 172 1.78 -11.40 -7.31
N ALA A 173 0.67 -11.53 -6.58
CA ALA A 173 0.59 -11.31 -5.15
C ALA A 173 1.44 -12.34 -4.38
N ALA A 174 2.28 -11.87 -3.46
CA ALA A 174 3.11 -12.73 -2.61
C ALA A 174 2.26 -13.64 -1.71
N ILE A 175 1.22 -13.07 -1.12
CA ILE A 175 0.30 -13.71 -0.19
C ILE A 175 -1.12 -13.66 -0.79
N PRO A 176 -1.45 -14.57 -1.73
CA PRO A 176 -2.76 -14.58 -2.38
C PRO A 176 -3.91 -14.96 -1.45
N GLU A 177 -3.67 -15.39 -0.21
CA GLU A 177 -4.71 -15.63 0.79
C GLU A 177 -5.38 -14.35 1.26
N PHE A 178 -4.64 -13.23 1.28
CA PHE A 178 -5.13 -11.93 1.71
C PHE A 178 -5.07 -10.93 0.56
N ARG A 179 -6.17 -10.22 0.35
CA ARG A 179 -6.17 -9.10 -0.56
C ARG A 179 -5.36 -7.96 0.07
N HIS A 180 -4.59 -7.25 -0.74
CA HIS A 180 -3.80 -6.12 -0.26
C HIS A 180 -3.55 -5.11 -1.37
N ILE A 181 -3.55 -3.85 -0.97
CA ILE A 181 -3.32 -2.70 -1.85
C ILE A 181 -1.97 -2.10 -1.48
N HIS A 182 -1.06 -2.01 -2.43
CA HIS A 182 0.14 -1.21 -2.27
C HIS A 182 -0.25 0.26 -2.35
N VAL A 183 0.17 1.02 -1.33
CA VAL A 183 -0.09 2.44 -1.21
C VAL A 183 1.25 3.15 -1.20
N TRP A 184 1.54 3.88 -2.27
CA TRP A 184 2.70 4.75 -2.32
C TRP A 184 2.28 6.17 -2.06
N THR A 185 3.02 6.87 -1.21
CA THR A 185 2.69 8.23 -0.78
C THR A 185 3.82 9.20 -1.11
N ARG A 186 3.47 10.47 -1.30
CA ARG A 186 4.46 11.54 -1.29
C ARG A 186 5.06 11.65 0.11
N GLY A 187 6.36 11.42 0.20
CA GLY A 187 7.09 11.38 1.45
C GLY A 187 6.67 10.22 2.36
N ARG A 188 7.35 10.11 3.50
CA ARG A 188 6.97 9.17 4.55
C ARG A 188 5.92 9.82 5.44
N ILE A 189 4.89 9.06 5.77
CA ILE A 189 3.98 9.38 6.86
C ILE A 189 4.79 9.27 8.16
N ILE A 190 4.90 10.39 8.87
CA ILE A 190 5.55 10.47 10.17
C ILE A 190 4.48 10.20 11.23
N GLU A 191 4.64 9.13 11.99
CA GLU A 191 3.87 8.95 13.22
C GLU A 191 4.26 10.05 14.20
N THR A 192 3.36 11.01 14.44
CA THR A 192 3.50 11.87 15.60
C THR A 192 3.16 11.04 16.82
N SER A 193 4.19 10.57 17.53
CA SER A 193 4.02 9.96 18.85
C SER A 193 3.35 10.98 19.76
N THR A 194 2.08 10.76 20.09
CA THR A 194 1.44 11.44 21.21
C THR A 194 2.11 10.93 22.49
N ASN A 195 2.90 11.78 23.13
CA ASN A 195 3.39 11.58 24.50
C ASN A 195 2.24 11.73 25.50
#